data_AF-A0AAC9QL06-F1
#
_entry.id   AF-A0AAC9QL06-F1
#
_cell.length_a   1.000
_cell.length_b   1.000
_cell.length_c   1.000
_cell.angle_alpha   90.00
_cell.angle_beta   90.00
_cell.angle_gamma   90.00
#
_symmetry.space_group_name_H-M   'P 1'
#
loop_
_entity.id
_entity.type
_entity.pdbx_description
1 polymer ?
#
loop_
_entity_poly.entity_id
_entity_poly.type
_entity_poly.pdbx_seq_one_letter_code
_entity_poly.pdbx_strand_id
1 'polypeptide(L)'
;MLGSPEKMIDELRLQGFPSTFLKNELKELNTILPLRHLYERRAETILLTDLRQYERAVEKAVYVDLSDEQFGALVSFCYNIGITAFQNSTLLKKLNKGDYESVPIELQKWTKAGGKRLKGLVHRRAAEAGLWAKSAYVSSNYQLVEKQESPKLLKAEILAPLIASFSGIAELLEGSGPVQWVLATIIVLASCVGLILIAKRLREERL
;
A
#
# COMPACT_ATOMS: atom_id res chain seq x y z
N MET A 1 7.19 -16.16 -13.14
CA MET A 1 6.98 -16.12 -14.60
C MET A 1 5.54 -16.56 -14.87
N LEU A 2 4.62 -15.63 -15.05
CA LEU A 2 3.21 -15.95 -15.38
C LEU A 2 3.20 -16.73 -16.70
N GLY A 3 2.56 -17.90 -16.72
CA GLY A 3 2.47 -18.74 -17.92
C GLY A 3 1.78 -18.00 -19.08
N SER A 4 2.09 -18.38 -20.32
CA SER A 4 1.45 -17.84 -21.52
C SER A 4 -0.08 -17.84 -21.36
N PRO A 5 -0.81 -16.78 -21.76
CA PRO A 5 -2.28 -16.73 -21.67
C PRO A 5 -2.96 -17.94 -22.32
N GLU A 6 -2.32 -18.60 -23.28
CA GLU A 6 -2.76 -19.86 -23.87
C GLU A 6 -2.82 -21.01 -22.85
N LYS A 7 -1.83 -21.10 -21.94
CA LYS A 7 -1.79 -22.13 -20.89
C LYS A 7 -2.92 -21.98 -19.88
N MET A 8 -3.26 -20.74 -19.52
CA MET A 8 -4.37 -20.46 -18.62
C MET A 8 -5.71 -20.84 -19.25
N ILE A 9 -5.84 -20.66 -20.57
CA ILE A 9 -7.06 -20.97 -21.30
C ILE A 9 -7.21 -22.47 -21.54
N ASP A 10 -6.11 -23.19 -21.73
CA ASP A 10 -6.12 -24.66 -21.75
C ASP A 10 -6.53 -25.24 -20.39
N GLU A 11 -6.11 -24.62 -19.28
CA GLU A 11 -6.52 -25.03 -17.93
C GLU A 11 -8.02 -24.76 -17.67
N LEU A 12 -8.52 -23.60 -18.08
CA LEU A 12 -9.96 -23.30 -18.03
C LEU A 12 -10.79 -24.19 -18.97
N ARG A 13 -10.23 -24.61 -20.11
CA ARG A 13 -10.87 -25.61 -20.98
C ARG A 13 -10.98 -26.96 -20.29
N LEU A 14 -9.95 -27.40 -19.56
CA LEU A 14 -9.97 -28.65 -18.78
C LEU A 14 -10.98 -28.59 -17.61
N GLN A 15 -11.25 -27.39 -17.08
CA GLN A 15 -12.28 -27.16 -16.06
C GLN A 15 -13.71 -27.11 -16.62
N GLY A 16 -13.90 -27.26 -17.93
CA GLY A 16 -15.22 -27.37 -18.58
C GLY A 16 -15.91 -26.03 -18.88
N PHE A 17 -15.17 -24.91 -18.88
CA PHE A 17 -15.74 -23.62 -19.21
C PHE A 17 -16.16 -23.53 -20.69
N PRO A 18 -17.27 -22.84 -21.01
CA PRO A 18 -17.79 -22.77 -22.38
C PRO A 18 -16.85 -22.02 -23.32
N SER A 19 -16.79 -22.46 -24.58
CA SER A 19 -15.86 -21.92 -25.59
C SER A 19 -16.05 -20.42 -25.89
N THR A 20 -17.25 -19.89 -25.68
CA THR A 20 -17.56 -18.46 -25.79
C THR A 20 -16.92 -17.64 -24.67
N PHE A 21 -16.92 -18.17 -23.44
CA PHE A 21 -16.24 -17.55 -22.29
C PHE A 21 -14.72 -17.51 -22.51
N LEU A 22 -14.13 -18.63 -22.94
CA LEU A 22 -12.68 -18.71 -23.21
C LEU A 22 -12.22 -17.74 -24.32
N LYS A 23 -13.03 -17.52 -25.36
CA LYS A 23 -12.74 -16.56 -26.43
C LYS A 23 -12.78 -15.12 -25.95
N ASN A 24 -13.73 -14.77 -25.09
CA ASN A 24 -13.83 -13.44 -24.50
C ASN A 24 -12.66 -13.18 -23.54
N GLU A 25 -12.32 -14.16 -22.70
CA GLU A 25 -11.20 -14.08 -21.75
C GLU A 25 -9.85 -13.95 -22.50
N LEU A 26 -9.62 -14.74 -23.55
CA LEU A 26 -8.44 -14.59 -24.43
C LEU A 26 -8.33 -13.18 -25.03
N LYS A 27 -9.45 -12.62 -25.46
CA LYS A 27 -9.50 -11.28 -26.07
C LYS A 27 -9.21 -10.19 -25.04
N GLU A 28 -9.74 -10.31 -23.82
CA GLU A 28 -9.44 -9.38 -22.72
C GLU A 28 -7.97 -9.47 -22.30
N LEU A 29 -7.44 -10.67 -22.10
CA LEU A 29 -6.04 -10.86 -21.70
C LEU A 29 -5.05 -10.35 -22.75
N ASN A 30 -5.30 -10.62 -24.03
CA ASN A 30 -4.45 -10.10 -25.11
C ASN A 30 -4.51 -8.56 -25.23
N THR A 31 -5.56 -7.94 -24.71
CA THR A 31 -5.69 -6.48 -24.66
C THR A 31 -5.03 -5.90 -23.40
N ILE A 32 -5.15 -6.57 -22.25
CA ILE A 32 -4.73 -6.07 -20.93
C ILE A 32 -3.26 -6.41 -20.62
N LEU A 33 -2.78 -7.60 -20.99
CA LEU A 33 -1.40 -8.03 -20.73
C LEU A 33 -0.34 -7.06 -21.28
N PRO A 34 -0.46 -6.56 -22.53
CA PRO A 34 0.47 -5.56 -23.05
C PRO A 34 0.43 -4.25 -22.23
N LEU A 35 -0.76 -3.79 -21.86
CA LEU A 35 -0.95 -2.55 -21.09
C LEU A 35 -0.38 -2.67 -19.67
N ARG A 36 -0.57 -3.83 -19.02
CA ARG A 36 -0.02 -4.11 -17.70
C ARG A 36 1.51 -4.06 -17.71
N HIS A 37 2.14 -4.74 -18.66
CA HIS A 37 3.60 -4.75 -18.76
C HIS A 37 4.17 -3.36 -19.13
N LEU A 38 3.47 -2.58 -19.96
CA LEU A 38 3.82 -1.18 -20.20
C LEU A 38 3.75 -0.34 -18.93
N TYR A 39 2.72 -0.57 -18.09
CA TYR A 39 2.58 0.10 -16.81
C TYR A 39 3.66 -0.32 -15.80
N GLU A 40 3.99 -1.61 -15.73
CA GLU A 40 5.08 -2.13 -14.88
C GLU A 40 6.44 -1.50 -15.26
N ARG A 41 6.79 -1.47 -16.55
CA ARG A 41 8.02 -0.79 -17.03
C ARG A 41 8.02 0.70 -16.74
N ARG A 42 6.87 1.36 -16.89
CA ARG A 42 6.74 2.79 -16.61
C ARG A 42 6.91 3.08 -15.11
N ALA A 43 6.32 2.25 -14.25
CA ALA A 43 6.48 2.36 -12.81
C ALA A 43 7.94 2.13 -12.38
N GLU A 44 8.61 1.14 -12.96
CA GLU A 44 10.05 0.89 -12.74
C GLU A 44 10.90 2.09 -13.16
N THR A 45 10.62 2.65 -14.34
CA THR A 45 11.36 3.83 -14.84
C THR A 45 11.20 5.04 -13.91
N ILE A 46 9.98 5.27 -13.41
CA ILE A 46 9.71 6.34 -12.44
C ILE A 46 10.46 6.06 -11.14
N LEU A 47 10.38 4.83 -10.61
CA LEU A 47 11.07 4.44 -9.39
C LEU A 47 12.59 4.62 -9.50
N LEU A 48 13.20 4.19 -10.62
CA LEU A 48 14.63 4.36 -10.87
C LEU A 48 15.00 5.84 -10.99
N THR A 49 14.14 6.65 -11.59
CA THR A 49 14.35 8.10 -11.69
C THR A 49 14.32 8.76 -10.31
N ASP A 50 13.36 8.35 -9.47
CA ASP A 50 13.20 8.86 -8.10
C ASP A 50 14.32 8.37 -7.17
N LEU A 51 14.85 7.16 -7.39
CA LEU A 51 15.94 6.59 -6.59
C LEU A 51 17.25 7.36 -6.76
N ARG A 52 17.54 7.88 -7.96
CA ARG A 52 18.81 8.56 -8.27
C ARG A 52 19.18 9.69 -7.31
N GLN A 53 18.19 10.45 -6.82
CA GLN A 53 18.48 11.53 -5.85
C GLN A 53 18.90 10.97 -4.48
N TYR A 54 18.36 9.83 -4.06
CA TYR A 54 18.71 9.19 -2.79
C TYR A 54 20.06 8.48 -2.90
N GLU A 55 20.33 7.81 -4.03
CA GLU A 55 21.66 7.24 -4.33
C GLU A 55 22.75 8.30 -4.24
N ARG A 56 22.58 9.42 -4.97
CA ARG A 56 23.51 10.55 -4.93
C ARG A 56 23.64 11.16 -3.54
N ALA A 57 22.55 11.21 -2.78
CA ALA A 57 22.58 11.74 -1.42
C ALA A 57 23.40 10.84 -0.48
N VAL A 58 23.27 9.51 -0.61
CA VAL A 58 24.06 8.54 0.14
C VAL A 58 25.53 8.62 -0.28
N GLU A 59 25.80 8.59 -1.59
CA GLU A 59 27.16 8.66 -2.16
C GLU A 59 27.93 9.91 -1.70
N LYS A 60 27.27 11.07 -1.64
CA LYS A 60 27.90 12.32 -1.18
C LYS A 60 28.10 12.40 0.33
N ALA A 61 27.29 11.67 1.09
CA ALA A 61 27.23 11.81 2.54
C ALA A 61 28.06 10.75 3.26
N VAL A 62 28.32 9.60 2.63
CA VAL A 62 29.15 8.53 3.19
C VAL A 62 30.60 8.71 2.70
N TYR A 63 31.55 8.67 3.64
CA TYR A 63 32.98 8.88 3.36
C TYR A 63 33.83 7.62 3.56
N VAL A 64 33.19 6.50 3.87
CA VAL A 64 33.84 5.22 4.12
C VAL A 64 33.44 4.23 3.04
N ASP A 65 34.30 3.24 2.77
CA ASP A 65 34.04 2.23 1.75
C ASP A 65 32.84 1.35 2.14
N LEU A 66 31.93 1.13 1.20
CA LEU A 66 30.74 0.30 1.39
C LEU A 66 30.72 -0.84 0.37
N SER A 67 30.15 -1.98 0.75
CA SER A 67 29.72 -2.98 -0.23
C SER A 67 28.44 -2.52 -0.96
N ASP A 68 28.12 -3.14 -2.10
CA ASP A 68 26.90 -2.86 -2.85
C ASP A 68 25.63 -3.09 -1.99
N GLU A 69 25.64 -4.12 -1.14
CA GLU A 69 24.53 -4.42 -0.22
C GLU A 69 24.37 -3.34 0.85
N GLN A 70 25.48 -2.88 1.43
CA GLN A 70 25.50 -1.81 2.41
C GLN A 70 25.00 -0.50 1.80
N PHE A 71 25.47 -0.17 0.60
CA PHE A 71 25.00 0.98 -0.16
C PHE A 71 23.49 0.88 -0.42
N GLY A 72 23.01 -0.26 -0.94
CA GLY A 72 21.59 -0.50 -1.20
C GLY A 72 20.72 -0.38 0.06
N ALA A 73 21.21 -0.87 1.21
CA ALA A 73 20.51 -0.74 2.49
C ALA A 73 20.35 0.74 2.91
N LEU A 74 21.40 1.56 2.76
CA LEU A 74 21.35 2.99 3.06
C LEU A 74 20.47 3.77 2.09
N VAL A 75 20.46 3.41 0.80
CA VAL A 75 19.56 4.02 -0.19
C VAL A 75 18.10 3.72 0.15
N SER A 76 17.76 2.46 0.49
CA SER A 76 16.41 2.10 0.95
C SER A 76 16.01 2.86 2.21
N PHE A 77 16.95 3.04 3.14
CA PHE A 77 16.71 3.80 4.36
C PHE A 77 16.45 5.27 4.06
N CYS A 78 17.35 5.90 3.29
CA CYS A 78 17.29 7.31 2.88
C CYS A 78 16.01 7.62 2.11
N TYR A 79 15.58 6.72 1.20
CA TYR A 79 14.30 6.83 0.50
C TYR A 79 13.13 6.91 1.47
N ASN A 80 13.14 6.11 2.53
CA ASN A 80 12.01 6.05 3.46
C ASN A 80 11.96 7.22 4.46
N ILE A 81 13.11 7.69 4.97
CA ILE A 81 13.14 8.77 5.97
C ILE A 81 13.39 10.17 5.36
N GLY A 82 13.81 10.23 4.10
CA GLY A 82 14.19 11.45 3.41
C GLY A 82 15.67 11.82 3.59
N ILE A 83 16.20 12.56 2.61
CA ILE A 83 17.61 12.96 2.51
C ILE A 83 18.07 13.76 3.74
N THR A 84 17.29 14.76 4.15
CA THR A 84 17.66 15.63 5.28
C THR A 84 17.75 14.86 6.60
N ALA A 85 16.83 13.92 6.84
CA ALA A 85 16.85 13.10 8.04
C ALA A 85 18.04 12.13 8.02
N PHE A 86 18.35 11.55 6.86
CA PHE A 86 19.51 10.67 6.67
C PHE A 86 20.83 11.40 6.95
N GLN A 87 21.03 12.57 6.34
CA GLN A 87 22.26 13.37 6.49
C GLN A 87 22.51 13.82 7.93
N ASN A 88 21.45 14.08 8.70
CA ASN A 88 21.56 14.49 10.09
C ASN A 88 21.55 13.33 11.09
N SER A 89 21.39 12.09 10.62
CA SER A 89 21.22 10.91 11.46
C SER A 89 22.48 10.58 12.27
N THR A 90 22.27 10.08 13.49
CA THR A 90 23.36 9.51 14.29
C THR A 90 23.99 8.29 13.61
N LEU A 91 23.21 7.56 12.82
CA LEU A 91 23.67 6.45 11.98
C LEU A 91 24.80 6.89 11.07
N LEU A 92 24.58 7.92 10.24
CA LEU A 92 25.59 8.40 9.29
C LEU A 92 26.86 8.90 10.02
N LYS A 93 26.67 9.62 11.13
CA LYS A 93 27.80 10.12 11.94
C LYS A 93 28.66 9.00 12.52
N LYS A 94 28.08 7.87 12.90
CA LYS A 94 28.82 6.70 13.39
C LYS A 94 29.48 5.94 12.24
N LEU A 95 28.75 5.72 11.15
CA LEU A 95 29.28 5.07 9.96
C LEU A 95 30.52 5.79 9.41
N ASN A 96 30.46 7.12 9.26
CA ASN A 96 31.60 7.91 8.78
C ASN A 96 32.80 7.95 9.76
N LYS A 97 32.64 7.44 10.99
CA LYS A 97 33.75 7.20 11.93
C LYS A 97 34.31 5.78 11.82
N GLY A 98 33.83 4.97 10.87
CA GLY A 98 34.20 3.58 10.69
C GLY A 98 33.46 2.59 11.59
N ASP A 99 32.39 3.01 12.28
CA ASP A 99 31.60 2.13 13.16
C ASP A 99 30.47 1.44 12.38
N TYR A 100 30.84 0.47 11.55
CA TYR A 100 29.91 -0.32 10.72
C TYR A 100 28.96 -1.18 11.56
N GLU A 101 29.43 -1.71 12.69
CA GLU A 101 28.67 -2.59 13.58
C GLU A 101 27.50 -1.88 14.27
N SER A 102 27.62 -0.56 14.47
CA SER A 102 26.53 0.23 15.06
C SER A 102 25.33 0.45 14.13
N VAL A 103 25.50 0.29 12.81
CA VAL A 103 24.49 0.67 11.81
C VAL A 103 23.17 -0.10 11.99
N PRO A 104 23.14 -1.44 12.14
CA PRO A 104 21.92 -2.20 12.42
C PRO A 104 21.14 -1.69 13.64
N ILE A 105 21.85 -1.31 14.70
CA ILE A 105 21.25 -0.82 15.95
C ILE A 105 20.64 0.57 15.72
N GLU A 106 21.33 1.44 14.98
CA GLU A 106 20.84 2.77 14.66
C GLU A 106 19.61 2.72 13.73
N LEU A 107 19.55 1.77 12.78
CA LEU A 107 18.36 1.56 11.93
C LEU A 107 17.11 1.26 12.77
N GLN A 108 17.22 0.43 13.81
CA GLN A 108 16.07 0.04 14.65
C GLN A 108 15.46 1.21 15.46
N LYS A 109 16.17 2.33 15.58
CA LYS A 109 15.63 3.55 16.20
C LYS A 109 14.57 4.22 15.31
N TRP A 110 14.63 4.00 14.00
CA TRP A 110 13.73 4.60 12.99
C TRP A 110 12.49 3.73 12.73
N THR A 111 11.76 3.41 13.82
CA THR A 111 10.57 2.53 13.78
C THR A 111 9.27 3.21 14.22
N LYS A 112 9.32 4.53 14.45
CA LYS A 112 8.17 5.32 14.91
C LYS A 112 7.71 6.31 13.85
N ALA A 113 6.40 6.50 13.75
CA ALA A 113 5.77 7.59 13.02
C ALA A 113 4.57 8.11 13.83
N GLY A 114 4.36 9.43 13.87
CA GLY A 114 3.32 10.04 14.71
C GLY A 114 3.44 9.67 16.20
N GLY A 115 4.67 9.51 16.69
CA GLY A 115 4.97 9.11 18.08
C GLY A 115 4.73 7.62 18.40
N LYS A 116 4.11 6.85 17.51
CA LYS A 116 3.80 5.43 17.72
C LYS A 116 4.77 4.53 16.96
N ARG A 117 5.13 3.40 17.56
CA ARG A 117 5.94 2.37 16.91
C ARG A 117 5.08 1.61 15.88
N LEU A 118 5.54 1.51 14.64
CA LEU A 118 4.82 0.84 13.57
C LEU A 118 5.47 -0.50 13.22
N LYS A 119 4.69 -1.59 13.25
CA LYS A 119 5.19 -2.94 12.95
C LYS A 119 5.81 -3.03 11.55
N GLY A 120 5.24 -2.35 10.56
CA GLY A 120 5.78 -2.30 9.20
C GLY A 120 7.18 -1.67 9.13
N LEU A 121 7.42 -0.58 9.87
CA LEU A 121 8.75 0.04 9.95
C LEU A 121 9.75 -0.87 10.66
N VAL A 122 9.33 -1.57 11.71
CA VAL A 122 10.19 -2.55 12.40
C VAL A 122 10.66 -3.65 11.44
N HIS A 123 9.74 -4.24 10.68
CA HIS A 123 10.10 -5.25 9.68
C HIS A 123 11.02 -4.68 8.60
N ARG A 124 10.76 -3.46 8.13
CA ARG A 124 11.63 -2.81 7.13
C ARG A 124 13.06 -2.60 7.66
N ARG A 125 13.21 -2.08 8.88
CA ARG A 125 14.54 -1.88 9.48
C ARG A 125 15.27 -3.20 9.74
N ALA A 126 14.54 -4.26 10.07
CA ALA A 126 15.13 -5.59 10.19
C ALA A 126 15.63 -6.13 8.83
N ALA A 127 14.89 -5.90 7.75
CA ALA A 127 15.30 -6.31 6.40
C ALA A 127 16.53 -5.53 5.92
N GLU A 128 16.58 -4.21 6.12
CA GLU A 128 17.76 -3.39 5.76
C GLU A 128 18.98 -3.74 6.62
N ALA A 129 18.80 -4.00 7.92
CA ALA A 129 19.87 -4.50 8.78
C ALA A 129 20.35 -5.90 8.34
N GLY A 130 19.44 -6.75 7.86
CA GLY A 130 19.78 -8.05 7.27
C GLY A 130 20.57 -7.91 5.97
N LEU A 131 20.20 -6.96 5.11
CA LEU A 131 20.94 -6.63 3.89
C LEU A 131 22.32 -6.03 4.21
N TRP A 132 22.43 -5.23 5.28
CA TRP A 132 23.70 -4.67 5.74
C TRP A 132 24.68 -5.74 6.27
N ALA A 133 24.17 -6.66 7.10
CA ALA A 133 24.98 -7.67 7.77
C ALA A 133 25.43 -8.79 6.83
N LYS A 134 24.61 -9.13 5.84
CA LYS A 134 24.95 -10.15 4.87
C LYS A 134 25.69 -9.44 3.72
N SER A 135 26.99 -9.69 3.58
CA SER A 135 27.76 -9.35 2.36
C SER A 135 27.34 -10.21 1.15
N ALA A 136 26.05 -10.57 1.10
CA ALA A 136 25.36 -11.35 0.10
C ALA A 136 23.86 -11.03 0.27
N TYR A 137 23.14 -10.88 -0.83
CA TYR A 137 21.71 -10.58 -0.87
C TYR A 137 20.87 -11.47 0.10
N VAL A 138 20.24 -10.87 1.12
CA VAL A 138 18.99 -11.43 1.67
C VAL A 138 17.88 -10.87 0.81
N SER A 139 17.50 -11.61 -0.23
CA SER A 139 16.18 -11.40 -0.82
C SER A 139 15.20 -11.43 0.34
N SER A 140 14.48 -10.33 0.61
CA SER A 140 13.15 -10.51 1.18
C SER A 140 12.54 -11.52 0.25
N ASN A 141 12.27 -12.74 0.74
CA ASN A 141 11.72 -13.81 -0.07
C ASN A 141 10.68 -13.13 -0.94
N TYR A 142 10.96 -12.92 -2.23
CA TYR A 142 9.95 -12.48 -3.17
C TYR A 142 9.13 -13.75 -3.27
N GLN A 143 8.31 -13.98 -2.24
CA GLN A 143 7.00 -14.50 -2.46
C GLN A 143 6.54 -13.64 -3.62
N LEU A 144 6.45 -14.26 -4.80
CA LEU A 144 5.37 -13.88 -5.68
C LEU A 144 4.22 -13.69 -4.71
N VAL A 145 3.77 -12.43 -4.58
CA VAL A 145 2.52 -12.16 -3.90
C VAL A 145 1.57 -12.99 -4.73
N GLU A 146 1.37 -14.23 -4.30
CA GLU A 146 0.32 -15.08 -4.76
C GLU A 146 -0.86 -14.19 -4.45
N LYS A 147 -1.39 -13.64 -5.54
CA LYS A 147 -2.45 -12.65 -5.54
C LYS A 147 -3.42 -13.21 -4.53
N GLN A 148 -3.45 -12.62 -3.34
CA GLN A 148 -4.44 -12.99 -2.35
C GLN A 148 -5.71 -12.68 -3.12
N GLU A 149 -6.41 -13.72 -3.57
CA GLU A 149 -7.76 -13.57 -4.05
C GLU A 149 -8.40 -12.74 -2.96
N SER A 150 -8.81 -11.53 -3.35
CA SER A 150 -9.62 -10.61 -2.57
C SER A 150 -10.43 -11.45 -1.61
N PRO A 151 -10.27 -11.29 -0.28
CA PRO A 151 -10.96 -12.17 0.63
C PRO A 151 -12.43 -12.08 0.21
N LYS A 152 -13.01 -13.23 -0.15
CA LYS A 152 -14.45 -13.38 -0.38
C LYS A 152 -15.14 -13.07 0.95
N LEU A 153 -15.12 -11.79 1.36
CA LEU A 153 -15.45 -11.31 2.70
C LEU A 153 -15.98 -9.87 2.65
N LEU A 154 -16.76 -9.55 1.62
CA LEU A 154 -18.04 -8.92 1.90
C LEU A 154 -19.09 -10.04 1.94
N LYS A 155 -18.97 -10.94 2.92
CA LYS A 155 -20.05 -11.87 3.19
C LYS A 155 -21.24 -11.01 3.65
N ALA A 156 -22.37 -11.18 2.97
CA ALA A 156 -23.64 -10.58 3.34
C ALA A 156 -24.01 -10.82 4.83
N GLU A 157 -23.41 -11.83 5.48
CA GLU A 157 -23.53 -12.09 6.92
C GLU A 157 -23.09 -10.92 7.83
N ILE A 158 -22.05 -10.14 7.48
CA ILE A 158 -21.60 -9.02 8.34
C ILE A 158 -22.52 -7.80 8.19
N LEU A 159 -23.16 -7.65 7.03
CA LEU A 159 -24.14 -6.59 6.78
C LEU A 159 -25.57 -6.98 7.17
N ALA A 160 -25.83 -8.26 7.48
CA ALA A 160 -27.17 -8.71 7.87
C ALA A 160 -27.73 -7.97 9.10
N PRO A 161 -26.97 -7.72 10.19
CA PRO A 161 -27.48 -6.92 11.32
C PRO A 161 -27.68 -5.44 10.98
N LEU A 162 -26.89 -4.90 10.04
CA LEU A 162 -26.97 -3.51 9.62
C LEU A 162 -28.19 -3.27 8.72
N ILE A 163 -28.46 -4.18 7.79
CA ILE A 163 -29.63 -4.15 6.90
C ILE A 163 -30.91 -4.45 7.69
N ALA A 164 -30.86 -5.38 8.66
CA ALA A 164 -31.99 -5.65 9.56
C ALA A 164 -32.33 -4.46 10.48
N SER A 165 -31.34 -3.63 10.85
CA SER A 165 -31.60 -2.40 11.61
C SER A 165 -32.23 -1.29 10.77
N PHE A 166 -32.06 -1.32 9.44
CA PHE A 166 -32.70 -0.37 8.52
C PHE A 166 -34.09 -0.83 8.05
N SER A 167 -34.44 -2.12 8.14
CA SER A 167 -35.78 -2.60 7.75
C SER A 167 -36.89 -2.04 8.64
N GLY A 168 -36.60 -1.75 9.92
CA GLY A 168 -37.57 -1.12 10.82
C GLY A 168 -37.89 0.35 10.49
N ILE A 169 -37.06 1.02 9.70
CA ILE A 169 -37.29 2.41 9.29
C ILE A 169 -38.26 2.47 8.11
N ALA A 170 -38.28 1.45 7.24
CA ALA A 170 -39.21 1.38 6.11
C ALA A 170 -40.67 1.19 6.57
N GLU A 171 -40.89 0.39 7.62
CA GLU A 171 -42.21 0.12 8.18
C GLU A 171 -42.80 1.35 8.93
N LEU A 172 -41.95 2.29 9.37
CA LEU A 172 -42.36 3.58 9.93
C LEU A 172 -42.78 4.60 8.84
N LEU A 173 -42.42 4.34 7.58
CA LEU A 173 -42.64 5.22 6.43
C LEU A 173 -43.78 4.74 5.51
N GLU A 174 -44.37 3.56 5.74
CA GLU A 174 -45.56 3.11 5.01
C GLU A 174 -46.82 3.74 5.58
N GLY A 175 -47.11 4.95 5.10
CA GLY A 175 -48.37 5.64 5.31
C GLY A 175 -48.32 7.08 4.79
N SER A 176 -49.48 7.60 4.43
CA SER A 176 -49.67 8.97 3.94
C SER A 176 -50.34 9.86 4.99
N GLY A 177 -49.98 9.67 6.26
CA GLY A 177 -50.54 10.43 7.38
C GLY A 177 -49.78 11.75 7.66
N PRO A 178 -50.42 12.76 8.26
CA PRO A 178 -49.77 14.03 8.63
C PRO A 178 -48.52 13.85 9.51
N VAL A 179 -48.53 12.81 10.36
CA VAL A 179 -47.43 12.49 11.28
C VAL A 179 -46.17 12.03 10.54
N GLN A 180 -46.30 11.36 9.39
CA GLN A 180 -45.17 10.88 8.60
C GLN A 180 -44.47 12.00 7.83
N TRP A 181 -45.22 13.00 7.35
CA TRP A 181 -44.62 14.21 6.77
C TRP A 181 -43.83 15.01 7.80
N VAL A 182 -44.34 15.11 9.04
CA VAL A 182 -43.60 15.74 10.14
C VAL A 182 -42.31 14.98 10.43
N LEU A 183 -42.33 13.65 10.46
CA LEU A 183 -41.12 12.87 10.70
C LEU A 183 -40.10 12.97 9.55
N ALA A 184 -40.57 12.94 8.29
CA ALA A 184 -39.72 13.10 7.12
C ALA A 184 -39.01 14.47 7.11
N THR A 185 -39.72 15.54 7.47
CA THR A 185 -39.12 16.89 7.55
C THR A 185 -38.05 16.99 8.63
N ILE A 186 -38.24 16.35 9.80
CA ILE A 186 -37.23 16.31 10.86
C ILE A 186 -35.96 15.58 10.40
N ILE A 187 -36.10 14.45 9.70
CA ILE A 187 -34.97 13.67 9.19
C ILE A 187 -34.18 14.48 8.15
N VAL A 188 -34.86 15.13 7.21
CA VAL A 188 -34.22 15.98 6.19
C VAL A 188 -33.49 17.16 6.84
N LEU A 189 -34.08 17.82 7.83
CA LEU A 189 -33.43 18.90 8.56
C LEU A 189 -32.17 18.42 9.30
N ALA A 190 -32.24 17.27 9.97
CA ALA A 190 -31.07 16.68 10.63
C ALA A 190 -29.94 16.34 9.66
N SER A 191 -30.28 15.79 8.47
CA SER A 191 -29.30 15.53 7.41
C SER A 191 -28.64 16.81 6.88
N CYS A 192 -29.42 17.88 6.67
CA CYS A 192 -28.88 19.17 6.23
C CYS A 192 -27.93 19.79 7.25
N VAL A 193 -28.26 19.75 8.56
CA VAL A 193 -27.38 20.25 9.62
C VAL A 193 -26.07 19.46 9.66
N GLY A 194 -26.15 18.12 9.54
CA GLY A 194 -24.96 17.27 9.47
C GLY A 194 -24.02 17.64 8.32
N LEU A 195 -24.58 17.87 7.12
CA LEU A 195 -23.80 18.30 5.95
C LEU A 195 -23.15 19.67 6.14
N ILE A 196 -23.84 20.62 6.78
CA ILE A 196 -23.29 21.95 7.09
C ILE A 196 -22.12 21.84 8.08
N LEU A 197 -22.24 21.00 9.12
CA LEU A 197 -21.16 20.78 10.09
C LEU A 197 -19.94 20.13 9.45
N ILE A 198 -20.15 19.16 8.55
CA ILE A 198 -19.08 18.51 7.80
C ILE A 198 -18.40 19.52 6.86
N ALA A 199 -19.17 20.31 6.12
CA ALA A 199 -18.62 21.34 5.24
C ALA A 199 -17.83 22.40 6.01
N LYS A 200 -18.30 22.78 7.20
CA LYS A 200 -17.59 23.72 8.09
C LYS A 200 -16.27 23.13 8.57
N ARG A 201 -16.27 21.88 9.01
CA ARG A 201 -15.06 21.16 9.44
C ARG A 201 -14.02 21.03 8.32
N LEU A 202 -14.44 20.78 7.09
CA LEU A 202 -13.55 20.70 5.93
C LEU A 202 -12.97 22.06 5.51
N ARG A 203 -13.65 23.16 5.83
CA ARG A 203 -13.14 24.52 5.60
C ARG A 203 -12.11 24.93 6.66
N GLU A 204 -12.29 24.49 7.90
CA GLU A 204 -11.34 24.73 9.00
C GLU A 204 -10.01 23.97 8.82
N GLU A 205 -10.01 22.77 8.21
CA GLU A 205 -8.76 22.06 7.90
C GLU A 205 -8.01 22.60 6.65
N ARG A 206 -8.59 23.58 5.93
CA ARG A 206 -7.97 24.20 4.75
C ARG A 206 -7.37 25.59 5.03
N LEU A 207 -7.39 26.05 6.28
CA LEU A 207 -6.73 27.27 6.78
C LEU A 207 -5.51 26.90 7.61
#